data_AF-A0A2N2NSK5-F1
#
_entry.id   AF-A0A2N2NSK5-F1
#
_cell.length_a   1.000
_cell.length_b   1.000
_cell.length_c   1.000
_cell.angle_alpha   90.00
_cell.angle_beta   90.00
_cell.angle_gamma   90.00
#
_symmetry.space_group_name_H-M   'P 1'
#
loop_
_entity.id
_entity.type
_entity.pdbx_description
1 polymer ?
#
loop_
_entity_poly.entity_id
_entity_poly.type
_entity_poly.pdbx_seq_one_letter_code
_entity_poly.pdbx_strand_id
1 'polypeptide(L)'
;MPYNRLIHNRHSIRLQGYDYSSEGVYFLTVCTYQHQQLFGKIEYGIMYLNQYGQIVRDEWEKSAIIRVEIELGEYVIMPNHMHAIVFIVDNPRRGVRP
;
A
#
# COMPACT_ATOMS: atom_id res chain seq x y z
N MET A 1 14.20 -9.72 19.97
CA MET A 1 13.72 -10.49 21.15
C MET A 1 12.83 -11.62 20.65
N PRO A 2 12.95 -12.85 21.16
CA PRO A 2 12.09 -13.96 20.76
C PRO A 2 10.64 -13.72 21.18
N TYR A 3 9.69 -14.15 20.36
CA TYR A 3 8.26 -14.02 20.64
C TYR A 3 7.87 -14.91 21.83
N ASN A 4 7.34 -14.31 22.90
CA ASN A 4 6.82 -15.03 24.07
C ASN A 4 5.31 -14.82 24.19
N ARG A 5 4.54 -15.89 23.94
CA ARG A 5 3.06 -15.87 23.94
C ARG A 5 2.44 -15.51 25.30
N LEU A 6 3.16 -15.68 26.42
CA LEU A 6 2.68 -15.34 27.76
C LEU A 6 2.69 -13.83 28.06
N ILE A 7 3.51 -13.07 27.34
CA ILE A 7 3.63 -11.61 27.50
C ILE A 7 3.21 -10.84 26.24
N HIS A 8 3.32 -11.45 25.06
CA HIS A 8 2.90 -10.87 23.78
C HIS A 8 1.52 -11.39 23.40
N ASN A 9 0.50 -10.88 24.10
CA ASN A 9 -0.90 -11.13 23.77
C ASN A 9 -1.33 -10.13 22.68
N ARG A 10 -0.93 -10.40 21.44
CA ARG A 10 -1.24 -9.51 20.31
C ARG A 10 -2.71 -9.71 19.92
N HIS A 11 -3.58 -8.88 20.49
CA HIS A 11 -4.96 -8.77 20.05
C HIS A 11 -5.03 -8.36 18.57
N SER A 12 -6.14 -8.66 17.92
CA SER A 12 -6.43 -8.17 16.58
C SER A 12 -6.34 -6.64 16.56
N ILE A 13 -5.63 -6.10 15.57
CA ILE A 13 -5.65 -4.66 15.28
C ILE A 13 -6.94 -4.23 14.57
N ARG A 14 -7.71 -5.18 14.05
CA ARG A 14 -8.97 -4.91 13.35
C ARG A 14 -10.07 -4.65 14.37
N LEU A 15 -10.83 -3.57 14.15
CA LEU A 15 -12.00 -3.24 14.92
C LEU A 15 -13.07 -4.32 14.71
N GLN A 16 -13.53 -4.90 15.81
CA GLN A 16 -14.55 -5.94 15.77
C GLN A 16 -15.87 -5.37 15.23
N GLY A 17 -16.48 -6.07 14.27
CA GLY A 17 -17.75 -5.67 13.64
C GLY A 17 -17.61 -4.65 12.52
N TYR A 18 -16.41 -4.15 12.22
CA TYR A 18 -16.17 -3.23 11.11
C TYR A 18 -15.93 -3.99 9.79
N ASP A 19 -16.67 -3.63 8.74
CA ASP A 19 -16.50 -4.17 7.40
C ASP A 19 -15.44 -3.37 6.64
N TYR A 20 -14.21 -3.88 6.59
CA TYR A 20 -13.10 -3.27 5.88
C TYR A 20 -13.22 -3.33 4.34
N SER A 21 -14.27 -3.95 3.81
CA SER A 21 -14.58 -3.87 2.38
C SER A 21 -15.45 -2.68 2.03
N SER A 22 -16.08 -2.02 3.02
CA SER A 22 -16.92 -0.84 2.79
C SER A 22 -16.11 0.32 2.21
N GLU A 23 -16.84 1.29 1.65
CA GLU A 23 -16.27 2.57 1.24
C GLU A 23 -15.43 3.19 2.37
N GLY A 24 -14.29 3.76 2.00
CA GLY A 24 -13.39 4.35 2.96
C GLY A 24 -12.04 4.71 2.39
N VAL A 25 -11.25 5.42 3.20
CA VAL A 25 -9.93 5.90 2.84
C VAL A 25 -8.89 5.19 3.68
N TYR A 26 -7.86 4.65 3.03
CA TYR A 26 -6.83 3.84 3.68
C TYR A 26 -5.45 4.40 3.39
N PHE A 27 -4.65 4.55 4.45
CA PHE A 27 -3.23 4.81 4.34
C PHE A 27 -2.46 3.49 4.25
N LEU A 28 -1.64 3.35 3.22
CA LEU A 28 -0.83 2.18 2.95
C LEU A 28 0.65 2.51 3.12
N THR A 29 1.39 1.55 3.66
CA THR A 29 2.85 1.53 3.60
C THR A 29 3.29 0.17 3.07
N VAL A 30 4.02 0.17 1.96
CA VAL A 30 4.58 -1.05 1.36
C VAL A 30 6.09 -0.97 1.47
N CYS A 31 6.67 -1.81 2.33
CA CYS A 31 8.11 -1.89 2.51
C CYS A 31 8.70 -2.99 1.63
N THR A 32 9.89 -2.72 1.07
CA THR A 32 10.75 -3.76 0.51
C THR A 32 11.19 -4.74 1.60
N TYR A 33 11.58 -5.94 1.18
CA TYR A 33 12.14 -6.94 2.09
C TYR A 33 13.35 -6.36 2.82
N GLN A 34 13.33 -6.44 4.16
CA GLN A 34 14.37 -5.90 5.04
C GLN A 34 14.74 -4.42 4.77
N HIS A 35 13.81 -3.63 4.22
CA HIS A 35 14.03 -2.22 3.88
C HIS A 35 15.21 -1.99 2.92
N GLN A 36 15.49 -2.94 2.03
CA GLN A 36 16.49 -2.77 0.97
C GLN A 36 16.12 -1.61 0.02
N GLN A 37 17.09 -0.79 -0.36
CA GLN A 37 16.87 0.38 -1.22
C GLN A 37 16.73 0.00 -2.69
N LEU A 38 15.69 -0.76 -3.02
CA LEU A 38 15.48 -1.35 -4.35
C LEU A 38 14.92 -0.36 -5.37
N PHE A 39 14.23 0.69 -4.95
CA PHE A 39 13.45 1.55 -5.84
C PHE A 39 14.24 2.72 -6.42
N GLY A 40 15.44 2.98 -5.92
CA GLY A 40 16.28 4.09 -6.39
C GLY A 40 17.07 4.72 -5.25
N LYS A 41 17.39 6.01 -5.40
CA LYS A 41 18.16 6.78 -4.42
C LYS A 41 17.63 8.20 -4.31
N ILE A 42 17.92 8.85 -3.20
CA ILE A 42 17.64 10.28 -3.02
C ILE A 42 18.96 11.03 -3.15
N GLU A 43 19.00 12.03 -4.02
CA GLU A 43 20.13 12.97 -4.15
C GLU A 43 19.60 14.39 -4.05
N TYR A 44 20.22 15.22 -3.21
CA TYR A 44 19.77 16.61 -2.96
C TYR A 44 18.29 16.74 -2.57
N GLY A 45 17.75 15.75 -1.85
CA GLY A 45 16.34 15.72 -1.44
C GLY A 45 15.35 15.29 -2.53
N ILE A 46 15.83 14.96 -3.73
CA ILE A 46 15.01 14.51 -4.86
C ILE A 46 15.12 13.00 -4.99
N MET A 47 13.97 12.32 -5.12
CA MET A 47 13.93 10.89 -5.38
C MET A 47 14.20 10.60 -6.86
N TYR A 48 15.24 9.82 -7.13
CA TYR A 48 15.58 9.30 -8.45
C TYR A 48 15.23 7.81 -8.50
N LEU A 49 14.12 7.50 -9.18
CA LEU A 49 13.68 6.12 -9.38
C LEU A 49 14.61 5.38 -10.35
N ASN A 50 14.99 4.16 -9.99
CA ASN A 50 15.63 3.23 -10.91
C ASN A 50 14.56 2.40 -11.65
N GLN A 51 14.97 1.40 -12.44
CA GLN A 51 14.02 0.54 -13.17
C GLN A 51 12.95 -0.13 -12.29
N TYR A 52 13.29 -0.53 -11.05
CA TYR A 52 12.36 -1.16 -10.13
C TYR A 52 11.40 -0.14 -9.51
N GLY A 53 11.90 1.05 -9.18
CA GLY A 53 11.05 2.16 -8.73
C GLY A 53 10.03 2.58 -9.78
N GLN A 54 10.42 2.56 -11.06
CA GLN A 54 9.47 2.83 -12.15
C GLN A 54 8.42 1.72 -12.28
N ILE A 55 8.79 0.45 -12.15
CA ILE A 55 7.81 -0.65 -12.13
C ILE A 55 6.79 -0.45 -11.00
N VAL A 56 7.23 -0.06 -9.79
CA VAL A 56 6.32 0.21 -8.67
C VAL A 56 5.37 1.36 -8.99
N ARG A 57 5.86 2.46 -9.54
CA ARG A 57 5.04 3.61 -9.95
C ARG A 57 4.00 3.19 -10.99
N ASP A 58 4.45 2.55 -12.06
CA ASP A 58 3.60 2.21 -13.20
C ASP A 58 2.52 1.18 -12.81
N GLU A 59 2.85 0.18 -11.97
CA GLU A 59 1.87 -0.78 -11.46
C GLU A 59 0.93 -0.18 -10.39
N TRP A 60 1.41 0.80 -9.61
CA TRP A 60 0.53 1.57 -8.72
C TRP A 60 -0.51 2.35 -9.52
N GLU A 61 -0.09 3.15 -10.50
CA GLU A 61 -1.00 3.93 -11.35
C GLU A 61 -1.97 3.05 -12.14
N LYS A 62 -1.47 1.92 -12.67
CA LYS A 62 -2.30 0.91 -13.35
C LYS A 62 -3.35 0.29 -12.43
N SER A 63 -3.17 0.32 -11.11
CA SER A 63 -4.11 -0.29 -10.16
C SER A 63 -5.51 0.30 -10.26
N ALA A 64 -5.66 1.61 -10.52
CA ALA A 64 -6.96 2.25 -10.76
C ALA A 64 -7.66 1.75 -12.03
N ILE A 65 -6.88 1.33 -13.04
CA ILE A 65 -7.39 0.87 -14.33
C ILE A 65 -7.91 -0.57 -14.19
N ILE A 66 -7.20 -1.41 -13.44
CA ILE A 66 -7.51 -2.83 -13.30
C ILE A 66 -8.51 -3.13 -12.17
N ARG A 67 -8.65 -2.23 -11.18
CA ARG A 67 -9.56 -2.39 -10.04
C ARG A 67 -10.55 -1.23 -10.04
N VAL A 68 -11.77 -1.54 -10.44
CA VAL A 68 -12.85 -0.56 -10.59
C VAL A 68 -13.39 -0.09 -9.23
N GLU A 69 -13.08 -0.83 -8.17
CA GLU A 69 -13.49 -0.59 -6.79
C GLU A 69 -12.53 0.32 -6.01
N ILE A 70 -11.45 0.81 -6.64
CA ILE A 70 -10.50 1.72 -6.00
C ILE A 70 -10.24 2.99 -6.80
N GLU A 71 -9.97 4.07 -6.08
CA GLU A 71 -9.36 5.28 -6.61
C GLU A 71 -8.05 5.56 -5.88
N LEU A 72 -7.06 6.10 -6.59
CA LEU A 72 -5.75 6.39 -6.01
C LEU A 72 -5.72 7.83 -5.52
N GLY A 73 -5.31 8.01 -4.26
CA GLY A 73 -4.92 9.31 -3.73
C GLY A 73 -3.44 9.60 -3.91
N GLU A 74 -2.95 10.52 -3.10
CA GLU A 74 -1.53 10.88 -3.05
C GLU A 74 -0.65 9.69 -2.66
N TYR A 75 0.54 9.63 -3.26
CA TYR A 75 1.53 8.61 -2.96
C TYR A 75 2.96 9.14 -3.12
N VAL A 76 3.90 8.51 -2.42
CA VAL A 76 5.33 8.79 -2.55
C VAL A 76 6.12 7.49 -2.51
N ILE A 77 7.06 7.35 -3.43
CA ILE A 77 8.00 6.23 -3.46
C ILE A 77 9.32 6.72 -2.88
N MET A 78 9.78 6.03 -1.86
CA MET A 78 11.09 6.21 -1.22
C MET A 78 12.01 5.06 -1.65
N PRO A 79 13.32 5.12 -1.43
CA PRO A 79 14.24 4.08 -1.91
C PRO A 79 13.87 2.65 -1.51
N ASN A 80 13.24 2.45 -0.35
CA ASN A 80 12.94 1.12 0.21
C ASN A 80 11.48 0.92 0.62
N HIS A 81 10.60 1.89 0.41
CA HIS A 81 9.19 1.77 0.74
C HIS A 81 8.35 2.74 -0.08
N MET A 82 7.04 2.55 -0.06
CA MET A 82 6.05 3.45 -0.64
C MET A 82 5.02 3.77 0.43
N HIS A 83 4.60 5.04 0.48
CA HIS A 83 3.40 5.47 1.20
C HIS A 83 2.34 5.87 0.19
N ALA A 84 1.08 5.53 0.46
CA ALA A 84 -0.01 5.86 -0.44
C ALA A 84 -1.35 5.99 0.27
N ILE A 85 -2.25 6.75 -0.33
CA ILE A 85 -3.67 6.80 0.01
C ILE A 85 -4.44 6.02 -1.06
N VAL A 86 -5.33 5.14 -0.63
CA VAL A 86 -6.29 4.47 -1.54
C VAL A 86 -7.70 4.66 -1.01
N PHE A 87 -8.61 4.96 -1.91
CA PHE A 87 -10.04 5.01 -1.65
C PHE A 87 -10.64 3.69 -2.11
N ILE A 88 -11.39 3.03 -1.23
CA ILE A 88 -12.38 2.04 -1.66
C ILE A 88 -13.65 2.82 -1.93
N VAL A 89 -14.17 2.72 -3.15
CA VAL A 89 -15.39 3.40 -3.58
C VAL A 89 -16.45 2.37 -3.95
N ASP A 90 -17.73 2.71 -3.73
CA ASP A 90 -18.82 1.81 -4.11
C ASP A 90 -19.03 1.90 -5.61
N ASN A 91 -18.73 0.78 -6.27
CA ASN A 91 -18.94 0.63 -7.70
C ASN A 91 -20.08 -0.36 -7.91
N PRO A 92 -21.10 -0.03 -8.73
CA PRO A 92 -22.20 -0.94 -9.06
C PRO A 92 -21.75 -2.27 -9.72
N ARG A 93 -20.47 -2.42 -10.10
CA ARG A 93 -19.88 -3.67 -10.60
C ARG A 93 -19.27 -4.57 -9.52
N ARG A 94 -19.43 -4.24 -8.23
CA ARG A 94 -19.01 -5.08 -7.10
C ARG A 94 -19.49 -6.52 -7.29
N GLY A 95 -18.54 -7.44 -7.52
CA GLY A 95 -18.81 -8.87 -7.69
C GLY A 95 -18.55 -9.43 -9.09
N VAL A 96 -18.35 -8.60 -10.11
CA VAL A 96 -17.93 -9.07 -11.44
C VAL A 96 -16.40 -8.97 -11.52
N ARG A 97 -15.71 -10.01 -11.04
CA ARG A 97 -14.31 -10.21 -11.43
C ARG A 97 -14.30 -10.59 -12.92
N PRO A 98 -13.41 -10.02 -13.75
CA PRO A 98 -13.21 -10.50 -15.11
C PRO A 98 -12.75 -11.96 -15.15
#